data_AF-J4TZY1-F1
#
_entry.id   AF-J4TZY1-F1
#
_cell.length_a   1.000
_cell.length_b   1.000
_cell.length_c   1.000
_cell.angle_alpha   90.00
_cell.angle_beta   90.00
_cell.angle_gamma   90.00
#
_symmetry.space_group_name_H-M   'P 1'
#
loop_
_entity.id
_entity.type
_entity.pdbx_description
1 polymer ?
#
loop_
_entity_poly.entity_id
_entity_poly.type
_entity_poly.pdbx_seq_one_letter_code
_entity_poly.pdbx_strand_id
1 'polypeptide(L)' 'MLQATIFSGAGVSKKELMRMLDKSENTITARMKAMPSGVLRENRTVRPFTYALNLKVFDEPMTCEA' A
#
# COMPACT_ATOMS: atom_id res chain seq x y z
N MET A 1 -5.93 9.45 6.69
CA MET A 1 -5.68 8.37 7.66
C MET A 1 -5.21 7.05 7.02
N LEU A 2 -5.60 6.76 5.78
CA LEU A 2 -5.09 5.61 4.99
C LEU A 2 -3.56 5.60 4.81
N GLN A 3 -2.96 6.80 4.80
CA GLN A 3 -1.51 6.96 4.65
C GLN A 3 -0.74 6.40 5.86
N ALA A 4 -1.19 6.65 7.10
CA ALA A 4 -0.40 6.41 8.32
C ALA A 4 0.00 4.94 8.53
N THR A 5 -0.88 3.99 8.21
CA THR A 5 -0.66 2.58 8.56
C THR A 5 0.22 1.85 7.55
N ILE A 6 0.15 2.20 6.26
CA ILE A 6 0.97 1.54 5.23
C ILE A 6 2.44 2.03 5.27
N PHE A 7 2.78 2.99 6.15
CA PHE A 7 4.15 3.42 6.41
C PHE A 7 4.96 2.45 7.30
N SER A 8 4.33 1.49 7.99
CA SER A 8 5.10 0.49 8.73
C SER A 8 5.73 -0.50 7.77
N GLY A 9 7.07 -0.54 7.72
CA GLY A 9 7.85 -1.41 6.83
C GLY A 9 7.58 -2.92 6.96
N ALA A 10 6.79 -3.36 7.95
CA ALA A 10 6.31 -4.72 8.11
C ALA A 10 5.27 -5.14 7.03
N GLY A 11 4.60 -4.18 6.39
CA GLY A 11 3.50 -4.44 5.47
C GLY A 11 2.21 -4.86 6.18
N VAL A 12 1.09 -4.76 5.47
CA VAL A 12 -0.26 -5.04 5.98
C VAL A 12 -0.95 -6.05 5.07
N SER A 13 -1.58 -7.07 5.64
CA SER A 13 -2.36 -8.04 4.86
C SER A 13 -3.68 -7.43 4.35
N LYS A 14 -4.21 -7.98 3.26
CA LYS A 14 -5.52 -7.55 2.71
C LYS A 14 -6.65 -7.53 3.75
N LYS A 15 -6.69 -8.54 4.63
CA LYS A 15 -7.67 -8.67 5.71
C LYS A 15 -7.55 -7.55 6.76
N GLU A 16 -6.32 -7.16 7.07
CA GLU A 16 -6.05 -6.04 7.97
C GLU A 16 -6.43 -4.71 7.31
N LEU A 17 -6.12 -4.51 6.02
CA LEU A 17 -6.59 -3.35 5.26
C LEU A 17 -8.13 -3.23 5.27
N MET A 18 -8.84 -4.34 5.13
CA MET A 18 -10.30 -4.35 5.20
C MET A 18 -10.82 -3.90 6.56
N ARG A 19 -10.23 -4.42 7.66
CA ARG A 19 -10.60 -4.05 9.03
C ARG A 19 -10.29 -2.59 9.34
N MET A 20 -9.12 -2.12 8.96
CA MET A 20 -8.65 -0.78 9.29
C MET A 20 -9.38 0.32 8.52
N LEU A 21 -9.81 0.02 7.31
CA LEU A 21 -10.49 0.97 6.44
C LEU A 21 -12.00 0.83 6.48
N ASP A 22 -12.49 -0.22 7.16
CA ASP A 22 -13.89 -0.62 7.17
C ASP A 22 -14.45 -0.67 5.74
N LYS A 23 -13.71 -1.37 4.86
CA LYS A 23 -14.05 -1.52 3.44
C LYS A 23 -14.09 -2.97 3.03
N SER A 24 -14.94 -3.25 2.05
CA SER A 24 -15.04 -4.55 1.42
C SER A 24 -13.75 -4.90 0.67
N GLU A 25 -13.52 -6.19 0.52
CA GLU A 25 -12.35 -6.70 -0.18
C GLU A 25 -12.24 -6.13 -1.61
N ASN A 26 -13.37 -6.02 -2.30
CA ASN A 26 -13.43 -5.49 -3.65
C ASN A 26 -13.02 -4.01 -3.72
N THR A 27 -13.44 -3.21 -2.74
CA THR A 27 -13.02 -1.80 -2.64
C THR A 27 -11.52 -1.69 -2.37
N ILE A 28 -10.96 -2.54 -1.51
CA ILE A 28 -9.51 -2.58 -1.26
C ILE A 28 -8.75 -2.97 -2.53
N THR A 29 -9.18 -4.01 -3.25
CA THR A 29 -8.59 -4.42 -4.52
C THR A 29 -8.67 -3.32 -5.58
N ALA A 30 -9.81 -2.65 -5.72
CA ALA A 30 -9.97 -1.53 -6.64
C ALA A 30 -9.02 -0.37 -6.29
N ARG A 31 -8.89 -0.03 -5.00
CA ARG A 31 -7.96 1.00 -4.52
C ARG A 31 -6.50 0.63 -4.82
N MET A 32 -6.10 -0.62 -4.54
CA MET A 32 -4.75 -1.10 -4.81
C MET A 32 -4.43 -1.10 -6.31
N LYS A 33 -5.39 -1.47 -7.16
CA LYS A 33 -5.23 -1.39 -8.63
C LYS A 33 -5.19 0.05 -9.15
N ALA A 34 -5.88 0.97 -8.48
CA ALA A 34 -5.85 2.38 -8.82
C ALA A 34 -4.56 3.08 -8.35
N MET A 35 -3.76 2.45 -7.49
CA MET A 35 -2.46 2.99 -7.11
C MET A 35 -1.48 2.88 -8.30
N PRO A 36 -0.56 3.85 -8.46
CA PRO A 36 0.45 3.79 -9.51
C PRO A 36 1.30 2.54 -9.38
N SER A 37 1.64 1.94 -10.53
CA SER A 37 2.56 0.81 -10.62
C SER A 37 3.88 1.15 -9.91
N GLY A 38 4.35 0.24 -9.05
CA GLY A 38 5.61 0.42 -8.31
C GLY A 38 5.48 1.11 -6.95
N VAL A 39 4.33 1.72 -6.64
CA VAL A 39 4.05 2.31 -5.31
C VAL A 39 3.67 1.25 -4.28
N LEU A 40 3.04 0.15 -4.70
CA LEU A 40 2.67 -0.95 -3.83
C LEU A 40 3.66 -2.11 -4.01
N ARG A 41 4.31 -2.51 -2.92
CA ARG A 41 5.16 -3.70 -2.87
C ARG A 41 4.35 -4.87 -2.32
N GLU A 42 4.06 -5.83 -3.19
CA GLU A 42 3.47 -7.11 -2.79
C GLU A 42 4.55 -8.07 -2.30
N ASN A 43 4.43 -8.54 -1.07
CA ASN A 43 5.24 -9.64 -0.57
C ASN A 43 4.42 -10.94 -0.67
N ARG A 44 4.79 -11.75 -1.67
CA ARG A 44 4.18 -13.06 -1.92
C ARG A 44 4.96 -14.22 -1.31
N THR A 45 6.04 -13.93 -0.60
CA THR A 45 6.96 -14.94 -0.04
C THR A 45 6.37 -15.64 1.18
N VAL A 46 5.45 -15.00 1.91
CA VAL A 46 4.79 -15.56 3.08
C VAL A 46 3.29 -15.33 2.99
N ARG A 47 2.48 -16.36 3.28
CA ARG A 47 1.02 -16.22 3.43
C ARG A 47 0.68 -15.90 4.89
N PRO A 48 -0.29 -15.01 5.17
CA PRO A 48 -1.08 -14.25 4.20
C PRO A 48 -0.23 -13.18 3.50
N PHE A 49 -0.47 -12.98 2.20
CA PHE A 49 0.25 -11.97 1.42
C PHE A 49 0.17 -10.61 2.10
N THR A 50 1.30 -9.93 2.22
CA THR A 50 1.40 -8.61 2.81
C THR A 50 1.70 -7.57 1.74
N TYR A 51 1.13 -6.39 1.94
CA TYR A 51 1.25 -5.25 1.03
C TYR A 51 1.91 -4.10 1.80
N ALA A 52 3.00 -3.56 1.27
CA ALA A 52 3.70 -2.41 1.84
C ALA A 52 3.79 -1.29 0.81
N LEU A 53 3.90 -0.04 1.24
CA LEU A 53 4.25 1.05 0.32
C LEU A 53 5.74 0.98 -0.01
N ASN A 54 6.06 1.17 -1.28
CA ASN A 54 7.42 1.35 -1.75
C ASN A 54 7.84 2.80 -1.50
N LEU A 55 8.32 3.07 -0.28
CA LEU A 55 8.74 4.40 0.13
C LEU A 55 9.89 4.97 -0.71
N LYS A 56 10.64 4.13 -1.44
CA LYS A 56 11.68 4.60 -2.38
C LYS A 56 11.13 5.46 -3.51
N VAL A 57 9.88 5.23 -3.93
CA VAL A 57 9.22 6.06 -4.96
C VAL A 57 8.86 7.44 -4.40
N PHE A 58 8.74 7.57 -3.09
CA PHE A 58 8.48 8.84 -2.41
C PHE A 58 9.75 9.51 -1.87
N ASP A 59 10.89 8.81 -1.90
CA ASP A 59 12.21 9.30 -1.48
C ASP A 59 12.95 10.00 -2.63
N GLU A 60 12.54 9.77 -3.88
CA GLU A 60 12.93 10.63 -4.97
C GLU A 60 12.35 12.03 -4.73
N PRO A 61 13.19 13.09 -4.68
CA PRO A 61 12.67 14.44 -4.54
C PRO A 61 11.76 14.67 -5.73
N MET A 62 10.49 14.97 -5.46
CA MET A 62 9.65 15.67 -6.43
C MET A 62 10.42 16.94 -6.81
N THR A 63 11.16 16.90 -7.91
CA THR A 63 11.68 18.09 -8.56
C THR A 63 10.46 18.81 -9.10
N CYS A 64 9.88 19.68 -8.28
CA CYS A 64 9.06 20.76 -8.76
C CYS A 64 9.96 21.62 -9.64
N GLU A 65 9.88 21.43 -10.96
CA GLU A 65 10.39 22.42 -11.90
C GLU A 65 9.65 23.74 -11.64
N ALA A 66 10.44 24.78 -11.38
CA ALA A 66 10.02 26.13 -11.02
C ALA A 66 9.72 26.98 -12.26
#